data_AF-A0A5V4ZAN0-F1
#
_entry.id   AF-A0A5V4ZAN0-F1
#
_cell.length_a   1.000
_cell.length_b   1.000
_cell.length_c   1.000
_cell.angle_alpha   90.00
_cell.angle_beta   90.00
_cell.angle_gamma   90.00
#
_symmetry.space_group_name_H-M   'P 1'
#
loop_
_entity.id
_entity.type
_entity.pdbx_description
1 polymer ?
#
loop_
_entity_poly.entity_id
_entity_poly.type
_entity_poly.pdbx_seq_one_letter_code
_entity_poly.pdbx_strand_id
1 'polypeptide(L)'
;MTGITLAGDRMIIHDSEGRPLIVIGHQSDAEVMDREPPAPLTPEEEIYGRGLYSLPAGWEDLSGDERWLHHLSDELRNMWPQFSREQKMAIAYSVNEMVDDMFDLECSLRER
;
A
#
# COMPACT_ATOMS: atom_id res chain seq x y z
N MET A 1 -27.53 -10.44 18.66
CA MET A 1 -27.25 -11.06 17.34
C MET A 1 -26.76 -9.93 16.46
N THR A 2 -25.51 -9.97 15.99
CA THR A 2 -24.97 -8.93 15.10
C THR A 2 -25.82 -8.89 13.83
N GLY A 3 -26.37 -7.73 13.51
CA GLY A 3 -27.38 -7.57 12.46
C GLY A 3 -26.99 -6.49 11.47
N ILE A 4 -27.24 -6.74 10.19
CA ILE A 4 -27.04 -5.76 9.13
C ILE A 4 -28.41 -5.19 8.76
N THR A 5 -28.52 -3.87 8.75
CA THR A 5 -29.71 -3.18 8.22
C THR A 5 -29.30 -2.33 7.02
N LEU A 6 -30.05 -2.50 5.94
CA LEU A 6 -29.94 -1.69 4.74
C LEU A 6 -31.10 -0.69 4.74
N ALA A 7 -30.80 0.60 4.75
CA ALA A 7 -31.77 1.67 4.73
C ALA A 7 -31.36 2.71 3.68
N GLY A 8 -31.99 2.66 2.50
CA GLY A 8 -31.61 3.52 1.38
C GLY A 8 -30.20 3.20 0.87
N ASP A 9 -29.35 4.22 0.82
CA ASP A 9 -27.93 4.16 0.44
C ASP A 9 -26.99 3.85 1.62
N ARG A 10 -27.55 3.52 2.79
CA ARG A 10 -26.79 3.27 4.02
C ARG A 10 -26.88 1.81 4.45
N MET A 11 -25.72 1.25 4.78
CA MET A 11 -25.55 -0.02 5.46
C MET A 11 -25.13 0.23 6.91
N ILE A 12 -25.88 -0.33 7.85
CA ILE A 12 -25.60 -0.21 9.30
C ILE A 12 -25.34 -1.60 9.85
N ILE A 13 -24.17 -1.79 10.45
CA ILE A 13 -23.80 -3.00 11.19
C ILE A 13 -24.05 -2.73 12.67
N HIS A 14 -24.85 -3.58 13.30
CA HIS A 14 -25.19 -3.48 14.72
C HIS A 14 -24.37 -4.45 15.56
N ASP A 15 -24.01 -4.03 16.78
CA ASP A 15 -23.41 -4.91 17.77
C ASP A 15 -24.40 -5.99 18.27
N SER A 16 -23.93 -6.84 19.19
CA SER A 16 -24.75 -7.91 19.76
C SER A 16 -25.96 -7.42 20.56
N GLU A 17 -25.95 -6.15 21.00
CA GLU A 17 -27.01 -5.45 21.74
C GLU A 17 -27.93 -4.63 20.81
N GLY A 18 -27.69 -4.66 19.50
CA GLY A 18 -28.50 -3.96 18.50
C GLY A 18 -28.14 -2.48 18.32
N ARG A 19 -27.02 -2.02 18.88
CA ARG A 19 -26.54 -0.64 18.70
C ARG A 19 -25.71 -0.51 17.41
N PRO A 20 -25.85 0.61 16.66
CA PRO A 20 -25.01 0.85 15.49
C PRO A 20 -23.52 0.88 15.87
N LEU A 21 -22.74 -0.02 15.26
CA LEU A 21 -21.29 -0.08 15.41
C LEU A 21 -20.58 0.59 14.23
N ILE A 22 -21.07 0.34 13.02
CA ILE A 22 -20.50 0.87 11.78
C ILE A 22 -21.65 1.34 10.88
N VAL A 23 -21.55 2.58 10.38
CA VAL A 23 -22.48 3.14 9.39
C VAL A 23 -21.67 3.44 8.12
N ILE A 24 -22.02 2.76 7.04
CA ILE A 24 -21.39 2.92 5.72
C ILE A 24 -22.45 3.50 4.79
N GLY A 25 -22.20 4.67 4.22
CA GLY A 25 -23.13 5.41 3.35
C GLY A 25 -23.13 6.91 3.65
N HIS A 26 -23.70 7.71 2.76
CA HIS A 26 -23.36 9.12 2.58
C HIS A 26 -23.44 9.95 3.89
N GLN A 27 -22.28 10.39 4.38
CA GLN A 27 -22.11 11.32 5.47
C GLN A 27 -22.28 12.73 4.88
N SER A 28 -23.49 13.30 4.96
CA SER A 28 -23.73 14.66 4.50
C SER A 28 -22.98 15.66 5.39
N ASP A 29 -22.20 16.53 4.73
CA ASP A 29 -21.62 17.79 5.22
C ASP A 29 -20.44 17.71 6.20
N ALA A 30 -19.54 16.75 6.02
CA ALA A 30 -18.13 17.09 6.12
C ALA A 30 -17.65 17.26 4.69
N GLU A 31 -17.13 18.44 4.34
CA GLU A 31 -16.37 18.67 3.11
C GLU A 31 -15.16 17.73 3.08
N VAL A 32 -15.37 16.45 2.83
CA VAL A 32 -14.42 15.69 2.02
C VAL A 32 -14.60 16.36 0.67
N MET A 33 -13.85 17.45 0.45
CA MET A 33 -13.69 17.96 -0.90
C MET A 33 -13.46 16.70 -1.75
N ASP A 34 -14.31 16.48 -2.74
CA ASP A 34 -13.93 15.78 -3.96
C ASP A 34 -12.76 16.58 -4.54
N ARG A 35 -11.59 16.48 -3.90
CA ARG A 35 -10.33 16.89 -4.46
C ARG A 35 -10.10 15.84 -5.51
N GLU A 36 -10.44 16.22 -6.73
CA GLU A 36 -9.96 15.54 -7.91
C GLU A 36 -8.49 15.18 -7.64
N PRO A 37 -8.13 13.87 -7.68
CA PRO A 37 -6.78 13.46 -7.37
C PRO A 37 -5.84 14.28 -8.25
N PRO A 38 -4.80 14.88 -7.65
CA PRO A 38 -3.97 15.82 -8.37
C PRO A 38 -3.37 15.12 -9.59
N ALA A 39 -3.44 15.80 -10.73
CA ALA A 39 -3.04 15.25 -12.02
C ALA A 39 -1.68 14.51 -11.95
N PRO A 40 -1.52 13.40 -12.70
CA PRO A 40 -0.25 12.69 -12.77
C PRO A 40 0.88 13.64 -13.18
N LEU A 41 2.00 13.58 -12.47
CA LEU A 41 3.22 14.31 -12.78
C LEU A 41 4.06 13.61 -13.84
N THR A 42 3.84 12.31 -14.05
CA THR A 42 4.50 11.48 -15.08
C THR A 42 3.50 10.53 -15.77
N PRO A 43 3.80 10.06 -17.00
CA PRO A 43 3.01 9.03 -17.67
C PRO A 43 2.86 7.75 -16.85
N GLU A 44 3.88 7.39 -16.08
CA GLU A 44 3.82 6.20 -15.25
C GLU A 44 2.94 6.42 -14.01
N GLU A 45 2.83 7.64 -13.46
CA GLU A 45 1.85 7.96 -12.42
C GLU A 45 0.42 7.85 -12.94
N GLU A 46 0.21 8.11 -14.24
CA GLU A 46 -1.10 7.94 -14.89
C GLU A 46 -1.48 6.46 -15.01
N ILE A 47 -0.50 5.58 -15.30
CA ILE A 47 -0.73 4.15 -15.48
C ILE A 47 -0.85 3.41 -14.15
N TYR A 48 0.01 3.74 -13.19
CA TYR A 48 0.15 2.98 -11.93
C TYR A 48 -0.38 3.74 -10.71
N GLY A 49 -0.65 5.04 -10.79
CA GLY A 49 -1.07 5.85 -9.66
C GLY A 49 0.09 6.29 -8.76
N ARG A 50 -0.10 7.41 -8.04
CA ARG A 50 0.93 8.04 -7.19
C ARG A 50 1.54 7.13 -6.12
N GLY A 51 0.75 6.22 -5.54
CA GLY A 51 1.22 5.30 -4.50
C GLY A 51 2.22 4.25 -5.00
N LEU A 52 2.21 3.95 -6.31
CA LEU A 52 3.11 2.99 -6.95
C LEU A 52 4.43 3.63 -7.42
N TYR A 53 4.65 4.93 -7.16
CA TYR A 53 5.85 5.67 -7.56
C TYR A 53 6.95 5.73 -6.50
N SER A 54 6.70 5.26 -5.28
CA SER A 54 7.72 5.16 -4.23
C SER A 54 8.64 3.96 -4.43
N LEU A 55 9.10 3.74 -5.67
CA LEU A 55 10.03 2.65 -5.97
C LEU A 55 11.42 3.02 -5.48
N PRO A 56 12.13 2.09 -4.83
CA PRO A 56 13.47 2.36 -4.35
C PRO A 56 14.45 2.51 -5.52
N ALA A 57 15.56 3.21 -5.30
CA ALA A 57 16.60 3.35 -6.32
C ALA A 57 17.14 1.98 -6.77
N GLY A 58 17.49 1.87 -8.05
CA GLY A 58 18.02 0.63 -8.63
C GLY A 58 16.99 -0.46 -8.90
N TRP A 59 15.69 -0.20 -8.75
CA TRP A 59 14.65 -1.21 -8.93
C TRP A 59 14.62 -1.80 -10.35
N GLU A 60 14.96 -1.03 -11.39
CA GLU A 60 14.80 -1.51 -12.76
C GLU A 60 15.88 -2.53 -13.16
N ASP A 61 17.11 -2.32 -12.70
CA ASP A 61 18.33 -3.00 -13.13
C ASP A 61 19.18 -3.61 -12.00
N LEU A 62 18.71 -3.54 -10.75
CA LEU A 62 19.44 -3.94 -9.54
C LEU A 62 20.76 -3.18 -9.33
N SER A 63 20.85 -1.95 -9.85
CA SER A 63 22.01 -1.09 -9.61
C SER A 63 21.98 -0.43 -8.22
N GLY A 64 23.12 0.08 -7.77
CA GLY A 64 23.24 0.75 -6.47
C GLY A 64 23.51 -0.20 -5.30
N ASP A 65 23.25 0.30 -4.09
CA ASP A 65 23.57 -0.36 -2.80
C ASP A 65 22.46 -0.11 -1.76
N GLU A 66 21.22 0.02 -2.23
CA GLU A 66 20.07 0.24 -1.36
C GLU A 66 19.78 -1.00 -0.50
N ARG A 67 19.30 -0.78 0.72
CA ARG A 67 19.11 -1.86 1.70
C ARG A 67 18.19 -2.97 1.19
N TRP A 68 17.10 -2.62 0.50
CA TRP A 68 16.15 -3.59 -0.08
C TRP A 68 16.81 -4.59 -1.03
N LEU A 69 17.88 -4.20 -1.74
CA LEU A 69 18.62 -5.11 -2.60
C LEU A 69 19.18 -6.28 -1.78
N HIS A 70 19.78 -6.02 -0.61
CA HIS A 70 20.38 -7.08 0.23
C HIS A 70 19.38 -8.12 0.73
N HIS A 71 18.07 -7.81 0.69
CA HIS A 71 17.00 -8.75 1.07
C HIS A 71 16.50 -9.59 -0.10
N LEU A 72 16.96 -9.33 -1.34
CA LEU A 72 16.69 -10.20 -2.48
C LEU A 72 17.58 -11.44 -2.43
N SER A 73 16.98 -12.62 -2.57
CA SER A 73 17.72 -13.87 -2.72
C SER A 73 18.48 -13.92 -4.05
N ASP A 74 19.55 -14.72 -4.11
CA ASP A 74 20.34 -14.92 -5.32
C ASP A 74 19.50 -15.45 -6.49
N GLU A 75 18.55 -16.35 -6.20
CA GLU A 75 17.60 -16.88 -7.19
C GLU A 75 16.75 -15.78 -7.81
N LEU A 76 16.25 -14.87 -6.96
CA LEU A 76 15.37 -13.79 -7.41
C LEU A 76 16.16 -12.72 -8.20
N ARG A 77 17.41 -12.45 -7.79
CA ARG A 77 18.35 -11.62 -8.57
C ARG A 77 18.67 -12.22 -9.93
N ASN A 78 18.89 -13.54 -10.00
CA ASN A 78 19.17 -14.24 -11.24
C ASN A 78 17.97 -14.25 -12.21
N MET A 79 16.75 -14.28 -11.68
CA MET A 79 15.52 -14.18 -12.48
C MET A 79 15.17 -12.75 -12.88
N TRP A 80 15.79 -11.73 -12.29
CA TRP A 80 15.43 -10.33 -12.52
C TRP A 80 15.35 -9.91 -13.99
N PRO A 81 16.27 -10.31 -14.88
CA PRO A 81 16.19 -9.94 -16.30
C PRO A 81 14.97 -10.53 -17.04
N GLN A 82 14.33 -11.55 -16.47
CA GLN A 82 13.20 -12.27 -17.05
C GLN A 82 11.85 -11.69 -16.62
N PHE A 83 11.83 -10.90 -15.54
CA PHE A 83 10.61 -10.29 -15.04
C PHE A 83 10.15 -9.13 -15.91
N SER A 84 8.83 -9.01 -16.06
CA SER A 84 8.22 -7.81 -16.62
C SER A 84 8.50 -6.61 -15.72
N ARG A 85 8.36 -5.41 -16.28
CA ARG A 85 8.52 -4.17 -15.53
C ARG A 85 7.59 -4.11 -14.32
N GLU A 86 6.34 -4.51 -14.48
CA GLU A 86 5.33 -4.56 -13.42
C GLU A 86 5.69 -5.55 -12.32
N GLN A 87 6.24 -6.71 -12.69
CA GLN A 87 6.70 -7.70 -11.71
C GLN A 87 7.88 -7.15 -10.90
N LYS A 88 8.84 -6.48 -11.56
CA LYS A 88 9.95 -5.80 -10.88
C LYS A 88 9.45 -4.72 -9.93
N MET A 89 8.51 -3.88 -10.38
CA MET A 89 7.89 -2.84 -9.56
C MET A 89 7.23 -3.43 -8.31
N ALA A 90 6.39 -4.46 -8.48
CA ALA A 90 5.70 -5.10 -7.38
C ALA A 90 6.67 -5.69 -6.35
N ILE A 91 7.72 -6.39 -6.82
CA ILE A 91 8.73 -6.97 -5.91
C ILE A 91 9.52 -5.88 -5.20
N ALA A 92 10.04 -4.89 -5.93
CA ALA A 92 10.86 -3.82 -5.35
C ALA A 92 10.08 -3.00 -4.31
N TYR A 93 8.83 -2.65 -4.61
CA TYR A 93 7.94 -1.96 -3.68
C TYR A 93 7.72 -2.80 -2.42
N SER A 94 7.27 -4.05 -2.56
CA SER A 94 6.97 -4.91 -1.40
C SER A 94 8.20 -5.18 -0.53
N VAL A 95 9.37 -5.41 -1.13
CA VAL A 95 10.60 -5.63 -0.36
C VAL A 95 11.03 -4.37 0.35
N ASN A 96 10.96 -3.20 -0.29
CA ASN A 96 11.33 -1.94 0.33
C ASN A 96 10.46 -1.63 1.57
N GLU A 97 9.14 -1.77 1.46
CA GLU A 97 8.23 -1.54 2.59
C GLU A 97 8.52 -2.49 3.77
N MET A 98 8.81 -3.77 3.47
CA MET A 98 9.16 -4.73 4.52
C MET A 98 10.50 -4.41 5.20
N VAL A 99 11.44 -3.79 4.49
CA VAL A 99 12.72 -3.38 5.08
C VAL A 99 12.52 -2.28 6.11
N ASP A 100 11.64 -1.32 5.82
CA ASP A 100 11.32 -0.25 6.76
C ASP A 100 10.67 -0.82 8.03
N ASP A 101 9.70 -1.72 7.88
CA ASP A 101 9.07 -2.42 9.01
C ASP A 101 10.06 -3.26 9.84
N MET A 102 11.00 -3.95 9.18
CA MET A 102 12.03 -4.75 9.86
C MET A 102 13.01 -3.86 10.63
N PHE A 103 13.41 -2.71 10.06
CA PHE A 103 14.32 -1.79 10.71
C PHE A 103 13.71 -1.21 11.99
N ASP A 104 12.44 -0.81 11.95
CA ASP A 104 11.72 -0.29 13.12
C ASP A 104 11.61 -1.34 14.25
N LEU A 105 11.41 -2.61 13.88
CA LEU A 105 11.40 -3.73 14.84
C LEU A 105 12.79 -3.95 15.47
N GLU A 106 13.86 -3.93 14.66
CA GLU A 106 15.24 -4.09 15.15
C GLU A 106 15.66 -2.96 16.10
N CYS A 107 15.28 -1.72 15.79
CA CYS A 107 15.52 -0.57 16.66
C CYS A 107 14.80 -0.72 18.00
N SER A 108 13.52 -1.11 17.99
CA SER A 108 12.71 -1.33 19.20
C SER A 108 13.25 -2.43 20.12
N LEU A 109 13.84 -3.50 19.55
CA LEU A 109 14.44 -4.58 20.32
C LEU A 109 15.77 -4.20 20.97
N ARG A 110 16.51 -3.23 20.41
CA ARG A 110 17.83 -2.82 20.88
C ARG A 110 17.78 -1.81 22.04
N GLU A 111 16.63 -1.18 22.25
CA GLU A 111 16.36 -0.23 23.33
C GLU A 111 15.78 -0.89 24.61
N ARG A 112 15.69 -2.22 24.65
CA ARG A 112 15.28 -3.03 25.82
C ARG A 112 16.45 -3.74 26.48
#